data_AF-A0A7J7RT63-F1
#
_entry.id   AF-A0A7J7RT63-F1
#
_cell.length_a   1.000
_cell.length_b   1.000
_cell.length_c   1.000
_cell.angle_alpha   90.00
_cell.angle_beta   90.00
_cell.angle_gamma   90.00
#
_symmetry.space_group_name_H-M   'P 1'
#
loop_
_entity.id
_entity.type
_entity.pdbx_description
1 polymer ?
#
loop_
_entity_poly.entity_id
_entity_poly.type
_entity_poly.pdbx_seq_one_letter_code
_entity_poly.pdbx_strand_id
1 'polypeptide(L)'
;MATKKKQRKTEDENREFKVEWTETFAFIQNLNGLLTCLICQEKLAHNKKSNLERHFTTKHVSFSTKYPVSDARKKAVEELQKSQEKSSSVFNYWMQSSNNANIASFVASQEIAKRGKPYTDGKYIKSCFINASEELFRDFKNKADILKKK
;
A
#
# COMPACT_ATOMS: atom_id res chain seq x y z
N MET A 1 -48.43 4.18 -24.07
CA MET A 1 -47.38 5.21 -23.86
C MET A 1 -46.30 4.60 -22.98
N ALA A 2 -45.10 4.34 -23.52
CA ALA A 2 -43.99 3.81 -22.74
C ALA A 2 -43.42 4.91 -21.84
N THR A 3 -43.57 4.76 -20.52
CA THR A 3 -42.98 5.65 -19.53
C THR A 3 -41.47 5.54 -19.62
N LYS A 4 -40.80 6.62 -20.04
CA LYS A 4 -39.34 6.72 -20.02
C LYS A 4 -38.86 6.47 -18.58
N LYS A 5 -38.16 5.35 -18.37
CA LYS A 5 -37.53 5.03 -17.09
C LYS A 5 -36.53 6.13 -16.77
N LYS A 6 -36.85 6.99 -15.78
CA LYS A 6 -35.97 8.06 -15.31
C LYS A 6 -34.64 7.43 -14.90
N GLN A 7 -33.59 7.64 -15.70
CA GLN A 7 -32.23 7.23 -15.31
C GLN A 7 -31.85 8.09 -14.10
N ARG A 8 -31.76 7.44 -12.92
CA ARG A 8 -31.49 8.11 -11.65
C ARG A 8 -30.03 8.55 -11.63
N LYS A 9 -29.79 9.83 -11.37
CA LYS A 9 -28.44 10.39 -11.26
C LYS A 9 -27.74 9.84 -10.03
N THR A 10 -26.46 9.52 -10.16
CA THR A 10 -25.63 8.90 -9.11
C THR A 10 -25.45 9.79 -7.87
N GLU A 11 -25.56 11.10 -8.05
CA GLU A 11 -25.40 12.14 -7.01
C GLU A 11 -26.56 12.20 -6.01
N ASP A 12 -27.74 11.70 -6.40
CA ASP A 12 -28.99 11.82 -5.61
C ASP A 12 -29.15 10.72 -4.52
N GLU A 13 -28.23 9.75 -4.47
CA GLU A 13 -28.43 8.51 -3.69
C GLU A 13 -27.54 8.37 -2.44
N ASN A 14 -26.79 9.41 -2.04
CA ASN A 14 -25.90 9.36 -0.86
C ASN A 14 -25.08 8.04 -0.79
N ARG A 15 -24.38 7.74 -1.89
CA ARG A 15 -23.64 6.49 -2.11
C ARG A 15 -22.28 6.50 -1.42
N GLU A 16 -22.25 6.93 -0.17
CA GLU A 16 -21.04 6.95 0.64
C GLU A 16 -20.67 5.54 1.10
N PHE A 17 -19.37 5.34 1.30
CA PHE A 17 -18.88 4.07 1.83
C PHE A 17 -19.29 3.93 3.29
N LYS A 18 -19.82 2.77 3.66
CA LYS A 18 -20.16 2.46 5.05
C LYS A 18 -19.18 1.45 5.62
N VAL A 19 -18.62 1.77 6.79
CA VAL A 19 -17.66 0.91 7.51
C VAL A 19 -18.24 -0.48 7.81
N GLU A 20 -19.56 -0.58 8.03
CA GLU A 20 -20.27 -1.88 8.18
C GLU A 20 -20.05 -2.84 7.01
N TRP A 21 -19.77 -2.34 5.81
CA TRP A 21 -19.54 -3.18 4.63
C TRP A 21 -18.15 -3.83 4.64
N THR A 22 -17.20 -3.25 5.36
CA THR A 22 -15.93 -3.92 5.68
C THR A 22 -16.22 -5.21 6.41
N GLU A 23 -16.90 -5.12 7.56
CA GLU A 23 -17.19 -6.27 8.42
C GLU A 23 -18.11 -7.30 7.75
N THR A 24 -19.10 -6.82 6.98
CA THR A 24 -20.15 -7.70 6.45
C THR A 24 -19.75 -8.37 5.14
N PHE A 25 -19.06 -7.65 4.26
CA PHE A 25 -18.76 -8.05 2.88
C PHE A 25 -17.27 -8.09 2.54
N ALA A 26 -16.39 -7.80 3.50
CA ALA A 26 -14.93 -7.75 3.30
C ALA A 26 -14.49 -6.74 2.24
N PHE A 27 -15.09 -5.54 2.22
CA PHE A 27 -14.73 -4.45 1.30
C PHE A 27 -14.16 -3.24 2.02
N ILE A 28 -13.11 -2.65 1.45
CA ILE A 28 -12.54 -1.37 1.91
C ILE A 28 -12.62 -0.32 0.80
N GLN A 29 -12.60 0.95 1.18
CA GLN A 29 -12.41 2.04 0.22
C GLN A 29 -10.91 2.32 0.05
N ASN A 30 -10.41 2.29 -1.18
CA ASN A 30 -9.03 2.64 -1.46
C ASN A 30 -8.83 4.15 -1.57
N LEU A 31 -7.57 4.59 -1.69
CA LEU A 31 -7.20 6.01 -1.80
C LEU A 31 -7.85 6.73 -3.00
N ASN A 32 -8.25 5.99 -4.03
CA ASN A 32 -8.92 6.52 -5.21
C ASN A 32 -10.46 6.56 -5.06
N GLY A 33 -10.97 6.28 -3.85
CA GLY A 33 -12.40 6.25 -3.56
C GLY A 33 -13.14 5.00 -4.05
N LEU A 34 -12.46 4.04 -4.67
CA LEU A 34 -13.07 2.81 -5.19
C LEU A 34 -13.13 1.72 -4.13
N LEU A 35 -14.18 0.90 -4.19
CA LEU A 35 -14.33 -0.24 -3.28
C LEU A 35 -13.45 -1.39 -3.75
N THR A 36 -12.68 -1.97 -2.85
CA THR A 36 -11.75 -3.08 -3.12
C THR A 36 -12.08 -4.25 -2.19
N CYS A 37 -12.23 -5.44 -2.75
CA CYS A 37 -12.46 -6.65 -1.97
C CYS A 37 -11.18 -7.12 -1.28
N LEU A 38 -11.22 -7.39 0.02
CA LEU A 38 -10.07 -7.89 0.79
C LEU A 38 -9.71 -9.35 0.45
N ILE A 39 -10.64 -10.13 -0.10
CA ILE A 39 -10.44 -11.55 -0.39
C ILE A 39 -9.76 -11.76 -1.75
N CYS A 40 -10.24 -11.07 -2.80
CA CYS A 40 -9.72 -11.24 -4.17
C CYS A 40 -9.05 -9.99 -4.77
N GLN A 41 -9.02 -8.86 -4.06
CA GLN A 41 -8.44 -7.59 -4.51
C GLN A 41 -9.13 -6.96 -5.74
N GLU A 42 -10.32 -7.45 -6.13
CA GLU A 42 -11.12 -6.88 -7.21
C GLU A 42 -11.74 -5.53 -6.80
N LYS A 43 -11.76 -4.58 -7.74
CA LYS A 43 -12.28 -3.23 -7.54
C LYS A 43 -13.69 -3.09 -8.12
N LEU A 44 -14.58 -2.43 -7.40
CA LEU A 44 -15.92 -2.11 -7.85
C LEU A 44 -16.05 -0.60 -8.08
N ALA A 45 -16.50 -0.22 -9.28
CA ALA A 45 -16.72 1.17 -9.68
C ALA A 45 -17.95 1.80 -9.02
N HIS A 46 -18.91 0.99 -8.59
CA HIS A 46 -20.18 1.45 -8.06
C HIS A 46 -20.31 1.12 -6.59
N ASN A 47 -20.41 2.18 -5.80
CA ASN A 47 -20.67 2.08 -4.38
C ASN A 47 -22.15 1.76 -4.11
N LYS A 48 -22.50 0.47 -4.21
CA LYS A 48 -23.86 -0.03 -3.95
C LYS A 48 -23.78 -1.32 -3.13
N LYS A 49 -24.50 -1.36 -2.01
CA LYS A 49 -24.60 -2.55 -1.15
C LYS A 49 -24.94 -3.82 -1.92
N SER A 50 -25.92 -3.77 -2.83
CA SER A 50 -26.31 -4.92 -3.64
C SER A 50 -25.20 -5.47 -4.55
N ASN A 51 -24.28 -4.61 -5.01
CA ASN A 51 -23.12 -5.06 -5.78
C ASN A 51 -22.10 -5.78 -4.90
N LEU A 52 -21.86 -5.26 -3.68
CA LEU A 52 -20.94 -5.86 -2.70
C LEU A 52 -21.46 -7.22 -2.24
N GLU A 53 -22.74 -7.27 -1.89
CA GLU A 53 -23.40 -8.49 -1.43
C GLU A 53 -23.41 -9.57 -2.52
N ARG A 54 -23.76 -9.20 -3.76
CA ARG A 54 -23.69 -10.14 -4.89
C ARG A 54 -22.26 -10.61 -5.11
N HIS A 55 -21.27 -9.72 -5.10
CA HIS A 55 -19.86 -10.10 -5.25
C HIS A 55 -19.45 -11.10 -4.17
N PHE A 56 -19.69 -10.78 -2.90
CA PHE A 56 -19.32 -11.61 -1.76
C PHE A 56 -20.02 -12.98 -1.80
N THR A 57 -21.32 -13.02 -2.06
CA THR A 57 -22.08 -14.27 -2.07
C THR A 57 -21.81 -15.16 -3.28
N THR A 58 -21.43 -14.60 -4.43
CA THR A 58 -21.18 -15.38 -5.66
C THR A 58 -19.72 -15.77 -5.85
N LYS A 59 -18.76 -14.87 -5.57
CA LYS A 59 -17.32 -15.14 -5.75
C LYS A 59 -16.69 -15.75 -4.49
N HIS A 60 -17.28 -15.52 -3.32
CA HIS A 60 -16.73 -15.96 -2.04
C HIS A 60 -17.70 -16.85 -1.26
N VAL A 61 -18.39 -17.76 -1.96
CA VAL A 61 -19.32 -18.76 -1.37
C VAL A 61 -18.63 -19.57 -0.26
N SER A 62 -17.40 -20.00 -0.47
CA SER A 62 -16.64 -20.78 0.51
C SER A 62 -16.38 -19.98 1.80
N PHE A 63 -16.02 -18.70 1.65
CA PHE A 63 -15.80 -17.80 2.78
C PHE A 63 -17.11 -17.48 3.50
N SER A 64 -18.19 -17.20 2.76
CA SER A 64 -19.51 -16.88 3.33
C SER A 64 -20.13 -18.07 4.07
N THR A 65 -19.90 -19.29 3.58
CA THR A 65 -20.33 -20.54 4.22
C THR A 65 -19.51 -20.83 5.47
N LYS A 66 -18.19 -20.65 5.43
CA LYS A 66 -17.29 -20.86 6.58
C LYS A 66 -17.49 -19.82 7.68
N TYR A 67 -17.76 -18.58 7.30
CA TYR A 67 -17.95 -17.46 8.20
C TYR A 67 -19.32 -16.81 7.94
N PRO A 68 -20.43 -17.36 8.46
CA PRO A 68 -21.74 -16.71 8.44
C PRO A 68 -21.70 -15.38 9.21
N VAL A 69 -22.76 -14.56 9.12
CA VAL A 69 -22.84 -13.25 9.78
C VAL A 69 -22.70 -13.45 11.28
N SER A 70 -21.51 -13.15 11.82
CA SER A 70 -21.10 -13.47 13.19
C SER A 70 -19.85 -12.67 13.56
N ASP A 71 -19.52 -12.63 14.85
CA ASP A 71 -18.25 -12.04 15.31
C ASP A 71 -17.03 -12.77 14.76
N ALA A 72 -17.15 -14.06 14.45
CA ALA A 72 -16.09 -14.82 13.79
C ALA A 72 -15.78 -14.27 12.39
N ARG A 73 -16.80 -13.82 11.65
CA ARG A 73 -16.58 -13.14 10.36
C ARG A 73 -15.84 -11.83 10.55
N LYS A 74 -16.24 -11.00 11.53
CA LYS A 74 -15.59 -9.72 11.80
C LYS A 74 -14.09 -9.90 12.07
N LYS A 75 -13.73 -10.87 12.92
CA LYS A 75 -12.33 -11.23 13.20
C LYS A 75 -11.58 -11.70 11.95
N ALA A 76 -12.18 -12.57 11.13
CA ALA A 76 -11.56 -13.03 9.89
C ALA A 76 -11.29 -11.88 8.91
N VAL A 77 -12.21 -10.91 8.81
CA VAL A 77 -12.02 -9.70 7.99
C VAL A 77 -10.89 -8.82 8.55
N GLU A 78 -10.85 -8.61 9.86
CA GLU A 78 -9.79 -7.83 10.51
C GLU A 78 -8.40 -8.45 10.29
N GLU A 79 -8.30 -9.79 10.34
CA GLU A 79 -7.08 -10.52 10.01
C GLU A 79 -6.66 -10.32 8.54
N LEU A 80 -7.61 -10.33 7.61
CA LEU A 80 -7.35 -10.02 6.19
C LEU A 80 -6.80 -8.59 6.02
N GLN A 81 -7.37 -7.62 6.72
CA GLN A 81 -6.88 -6.24 6.69
C GLN A 81 -5.44 -6.15 7.22
N LYS A 82 -5.17 -6.71 8.40
CA LYS A 82 -3.82 -6.72 8.98
C LYS A 82 -2.81 -7.42 8.07
N SER A 83 -3.21 -8.50 7.40
CA SER A 83 -2.36 -9.20 6.43
C SER A 83 -2.03 -8.34 5.21
N GLN A 84 -3.04 -7.62 4.69
CA GLN A 84 -2.88 -6.72 3.56
C GLN A 84 -1.99 -5.51 3.89
N GLU A 85 -2.16 -4.92 5.08
CA GLU A 85 -1.31 -3.82 5.58
C GLU A 85 0.14 -4.25 5.72
N LYS A 86 0.40 -5.44 6.30
CA LYS A 86 1.74 -6.01 6.40
C LYS A 86 2.38 -6.20 5.03
N SER A 87 1.64 -6.77 4.08
CA SER A 87 2.12 -7.00 2.71
C SER A 87 2.44 -5.67 2.01
N SER A 88 1.58 -4.66 2.16
CA SER A 88 1.78 -3.32 1.60
C SER A 88 3.00 -2.62 2.22
N SER A 89 3.20 -2.76 3.53
CA SER A 89 4.35 -2.20 4.24
C SER A 89 5.68 -2.76 3.74
N VAL A 90 5.77 -4.10 3.56
CA VAL A 90 6.97 -4.75 3.00
C VAL A 90 7.25 -4.28 1.57
N PHE A 91 6.21 -4.19 0.74
CA PHE A 91 6.36 -3.70 -0.63
C PHE A 91 6.86 -2.26 -0.69
N ASN A 92 6.28 -1.36 0.13
CA ASN A 92 6.71 0.03 0.21
C ASN A 92 8.15 0.16 0.71
N TYR A 93 8.53 -0.62 1.73
CA TYR A 93 9.91 -0.66 2.22
C TYR A 93 10.90 -1.08 1.11
N TRP A 94 10.57 -2.12 0.34
CA TRP A 94 11.41 -2.57 -0.77
C TRP A 94 11.54 -1.50 -1.86
N MET A 95 10.44 -0.85 -2.22
CA MET A 95 10.44 0.23 -3.21
C MET A 95 11.25 1.44 -2.71
N GLN A 96 11.15 1.81 -1.43
CA GLN A 96 11.97 2.85 -0.81
C GLN A 96 13.46 2.50 -0.79
N SER A 97 13.82 1.25 -0.47
CA SER A 97 15.21 0.79 -0.50
C SER A 97 15.83 0.94 -1.90
N SER A 98 15.08 0.61 -2.95
CA SER A 98 15.54 0.84 -4.34
C SER A 98 15.77 2.32 -4.65
N ASN A 99 14.90 3.20 -4.14
CA ASN A 99 15.06 4.65 -4.29
C ASN A 99 16.29 5.17 -3.54
N ASN A 100 16.53 4.69 -2.32
CA ASN A 100 17.70 5.06 -1.52
C ASN A 100 19.02 4.66 -2.21
N ALA A 101 19.07 3.49 -2.84
CA ALA A 101 20.24 3.07 -3.63
C ALA A 101 20.50 4.00 -4.83
N ASN A 102 19.45 4.47 -5.49
CA ASN A 102 19.57 5.43 -6.59
C ASN A 102 20.08 6.78 -6.09
N ILE A 103 19.53 7.29 -4.98
CA ILE A 103 19.96 8.57 -4.39
C ILE A 103 21.41 8.47 -3.90
N ALA A 104 21.78 7.40 -3.22
CA ALA A 104 23.15 7.15 -2.77
C ALA A 104 24.14 7.13 -3.96
N SER A 105 23.77 6.46 -5.05
CA SER A 105 24.58 6.39 -6.28
C SER A 105 24.74 7.77 -6.93
N PHE A 106 23.68 8.57 -6.94
CA PHE A 106 23.73 9.96 -7.40
C PHE A 106 24.64 10.82 -6.52
N VAL A 107 24.52 10.73 -5.19
CA VAL A 107 25.37 11.45 -4.24
C VAL A 107 26.84 11.09 -4.42
N ALA A 108 27.15 9.79 -4.55
CA ALA A 108 28.51 9.34 -4.84
C ALA A 108 29.06 9.91 -6.16
N SER A 109 28.27 9.81 -7.23
CA SER A 109 28.65 10.35 -8.55
C SER A 109 28.84 11.86 -8.53
N GLN A 110 27.99 12.59 -7.80
CA GLN A 110 28.08 14.03 -7.65
C GLN A 110 29.35 14.45 -6.89
N GLU A 111 29.69 13.76 -5.80
CA GLU A 111 30.95 14.02 -5.08
C GLU A 111 32.17 13.76 -5.96
N ILE A 112 32.10 12.71 -6.79
CA ILE A 112 33.15 12.39 -7.77
C ILE A 112 33.31 13.51 -8.79
N ALA A 113 32.21 13.93 -9.41
CA ALA A 113 32.22 14.98 -10.42
C ALA A 113 32.66 16.34 -9.86
N LYS A 114 32.26 16.68 -8.62
CA LYS A 114 32.59 17.98 -8.01
C LYS A 114 34.05 18.10 -7.59
N ARG A 115 34.63 17.05 -7.00
CA ARG A 115 35.96 17.12 -6.40
C ARG A 115 37.07 16.66 -7.35
N GLY A 116 36.78 15.75 -8.28
CA GLY A 116 37.73 15.29 -9.29
C GLY A 116 39.04 14.71 -8.73
N LYS A 117 39.02 14.20 -7.49
CA LYS A 117 40.22 13.71 -6.80
C LYS A 117 40.53 12.27 -7.17
N PRO A 118 41.83 11.87 -7.19
CA PRO A 118 42.20 10.49 -7.46
C PRO A 118 41.70 9.55 -6.35
N TYR A 119 41.39 8.31 -6.72
CA TYR A 119 40.93 7.27 -5.79
C TYR A 119 41.98 6.90 -4.71
N THR A 120 43.24 7.31 -4.88
CA THR A 120 44.31 7.16 -3.89
C THR A 120 44.17 8.13 -2.70
N ASP A 121 43.38 9.19 -2.81
CA ASP A 121 43.05 10.07 -1.68
C ASP A 121 42.01 9.38 -0.79
N GLY A 122 42.50 8.62 0.20
CA GLY A 122 41.65 7.88 1.14
C GLY A 122 40.70 8.76 1.95
N LYS A 123 41.05 10.01 2.25
CA LYS A 123 40.14 10.94 2.96
C LYS A 123 38.97 11.33 2.07
N TYR A 124 39.25 11.57 0.80
CA TYR A 124 38.23 11.85 -0.20
C TYR A 124 37.28 10.67 -0.41
N ILE A 125 37.81 9.45 -0.60
CA ILE A 125 37.00 8.25 -0.76
C ILE A 125 36.15 7.98 0.47
N LYS A 126 36.72 8.12 1.67
CA LYS A 126 35.95 8.03 2.93
C LYS A 126 34.78 9.01 2.97
N SER A 127 34.98 10.27 2.59
CA SER A 127 33.89 11.26 2.53
C SER A 127 32.79 10.86 1.55
N CYS A 128 33.16 10.32 0.38
CA CYS A 128 32.19 9.86 -0.62
C CYS A 128 31.33 8.71 -0.08
N PHE A 129 31.94 7.71 0.58
CA PHE A 129 31.22 6.59 1.16
C PHE A 129 30.32 7.01 2.33
N ILE A 130 30.77 7.91 3.19
CA ILE A 130 29.93 8.43 4.29
C ILE A 130 28.67 9.11 3.71
N ASN A 131 28.84 10.01 2.75
CA ASN A 131 27.72 10.74 2.14
C ASN A 131 26.74 9.80 1.43
N ALA A 132 27.23 8.79 0.71
CA ALA A 132 26.37 7.78 0.08
C ALA A 132 25.66 6.88 1.11
N SER A 133 26.34 6.52 2.21
CA SER A 133 25.78 5.65 3.25
C SER A 133 24.65 6.31 4.05
N GLU A 134 24.67 7.63 4.22
CA GLU A 134 23.59 8.40 4.85
C GLU A 134 22.24 8.20 4.14
N GLU A 135 22.31 8.11 2.81
CA GLU A 135 21.19 7.90 1.91
C GLU A 135 20.79 6.43 1.82
N LEU A 136 21.78 5.55 1.66
CA LEU A 136 21.56 4.10 1.52
C LEU A 136 20.86 3.50 2.76
N PHE A 137 21.25 3.94 3.96
CA PHE A 137 20.73 3.43 5.22
C PHE A 137 19.69 4.36 5.87
N ARG A 138 19.15 5.32 5.12
CA ARG A 138 18.20 6.33 5.63
C ARG A 138 17.06 5.74 6.46
N ASP A 139 16.49 4.63 5.99
CA ASP A 139 15.31 4.00 6.60
C ASP A 139 15.66 2.84 7.57
N PHE A 140 16.94 2.59 7.83
CA PHE A 140 17.35 1.53 8.74
C PHE A 140 17.19 1.98 10.20
N LYS A 141 16.50 1.16 11.00
CA LYS A 141 16.30 1.44 12.44
C LYS A 141 17.62 1.59 13.21
N ASN A 142 18.65 0.87 12.78
CA ASN A 142 19.99 0.90 13.35
C ASN A 142 20.97 1.77 12.53
N LYS A 143 20.49 2.74 11.74
CA LYS A 143 21.31 3.65 10.93
C LYS A 143 22.48 4.24 11.73
N ALA A 144 22.20 4.75 12.94
CA ALA A 144 23.21 5.36 13.78
C ALA A 144 24.34 4.37 14.13
N ASP A 145 24.02 3.09 14.34
CA ASP A 145 25.01 2.07 14.69
C ASP A 145 25.82 1.64 13.46
N ILE A 146 25.17 1.59 12.29
CA ILE A 146 25.83 1.30 11.01
C ILE A 146 26.87 2.40 10.68
N LEU A 147 26.52 3.66 10.90
CA LEU A 147 27.39 4.81 10.60
C LEU A 147 28.48 5.06 11.67
N LYS A 148 28.31 4.52 12.88
CA LYS A 148 29.24 4.69 14.01
C LYS A 148 30.40 3.70 14.04
N LYS A 149 30.38 2.62 13.25
CA LYS A 149 31.52 1.68 13.18
C LYS A 149 32.73 2.39 12.53
N LYS A 150 33.53 3.03 13.39
CA LYS A 150 34.82 3.65 13.11
C LYS A 150 35.92 2.60 13.02
#